data_AF-A0A2E0JGR6-F1
#
_entry.id   AF-A0A2E0JGR6-F1
#
_cell.length_a   1.000
_cell.length_b   1.000
_cell.length_c   1.000
_cell.angle_alpha   90.00
_cell.angle_beta   90.00
_cell.angle_gamma   90.00
#
_symmetry.space_group_name_H-M   'P 1'
#
loop_
_entity.id
_entity.type
_entity.pdbx_description
1 polymer ?
#
loop_
_entity_poly.entity_id
_entity_poly.type
_entity_poly.pdbx_seq_one_letter_code
_entity_poly.pdbx_strand_id
1 'polypeptide(L)'
;MRGEKLLHNEIEHGVRRWTSPTEIARLLLMRRIVFPVPSEQQLYLFRVLGVIIPDLDRVLVASRTDLPTPARPILPLHLRAALLAGVAMVESAGPEMLRMLRRHTIGDNMTRFSDAAEKLIAQAGRHRHASQRQLI
;
A
#
# COMPACT_ATOMS: atom_id res chain seq x y z
N MET A 1 1.09 8.36 -14.23
CA MET A 1 2.43 8.26 -13.61
C MET A 1 2.86 6.80 -13.56
N ARG A 2 4.15 6.46 -13.68
CA ARG A 2 4.65 5.06 -13.61
C ARG A 2 5.22 4.78 -12.22
N GLY A 3 4.74 3.73 -11.53
CA GLY A 3 5.18 3.38 -10.17
C GLY A 3 6.68 3.09 -10.04
N GLU A 4 7.29 2.51 -11.07
CA GLU A 4 8.74 2.24 -11.11
C GLU A 4 9.56 3.53 -11.03
N LYS A 5 9.13 4.58 -11.74
CA LYS A 5 9.79 5.88 -11.70
C LYS A 5 9.71 6.51 -10.31
N LEU A 6 8.64 6.26 -9.55
CA LEU A 6 8.52 6.76 -8.18
C LEU A 6 9.53 6.08 -7.25
N LEU A 7 9.67 4.76 -7.33
CA LEU A 7 10.64 4.02 -6.53
C LEU A 7 12.08 4.37 -6.91
N HIS A 8 12.36 4.46 -8.22
CA HIS A 8 13.66 4.85 -8.73
C HIS A 8 14.04 6.28 -8.33
N ASN A 9 13.12 7.25 -8.42
CA ASN A 9 13.36 8.62 -7.98
C ASN A 9 13.60 8.74 -6.47
N GLU A 10 12.93 7.91 -5.66
CA GLU A 10 13.22 7.85 -4.22
C GLU A 10 14.64 7.33 -3.97
N ILE A 11 15.05 6.25 -4.65
CA ILE A 11 16.34 5.60 -4.45
C ILE A 11 17.49 6.49 -4.94
N GLU A 12 17.35 7.09 -6.12
CA GLU A 12 18.45 7.81 -6.76
C GLU A 12 18.51 9.29 -6.39
N HIS A 13 17.36 9.93 -6.21
CA HIS A 13 17.28 11.38 -6.06
C HIS A 13 16.73 11.80 -4.69
N GLY A 14 16.35 10.84 -3.83
CA GLY A 14 15.69 11.13 -2.55
C GLY A 14 14.36 11.86 -2.70
N VAL A 15 13.80 11.94 -3.91
CA VAL A 15 12.62 12.75 -4.21
C VAL A 15 11.38 12.02 -3.69
N ARG A 16 10.75 12.63 -2.68
CA ARG A 16 9.47 12.20 -2.13
C ARG A 16 8.49 13.34 -2.30
N ARG A 17 7.34 13.08 -2.91
CA ARG A 17 6.30 14.12 -3.04
C ARG A 17 5.66 14.44 -1.69
N TRP A 18 5.11 13.42 -1.05
CA TRP A 18 4.50 13.56 0.27
C TRP A 18 4.78 12.38 1.20
N THR A 19 5.13 11.20 0.65
CA THR A 19 5.56 10.03 1.41
C THR A 19 6.47 9.14 0.57
N SER A 20 7.04 8.11 1.19
CA SER A 20 7.86 7.09 0.54
C SER A 20 6.99 6.12 -0.28
N PRO A 21 7.23 5.97 -1.59
CA PRO A 21 6.59 4.93 -2.40
C PRO A 21 6.84 3.51 -1.87
N THR A 22 7.97 3.28 -1.22
CA THR A 22 8.28 2.01 -0.54
C THR A 22 7.36 1.74 0.65
N GLU A 23 7.08 2.75 1.47
CA GLU A 23 6.14 2.62 2.59
C GLU A 23 4.69 2.41 2.11
N ILE A 24 4.30 3.07 1.01
CA ILE A 24 3.02 2.80 0.34
C ILE A 24 2.95 1.33 -0.10
N ALA A 25 4.00 0.82 -0.76
CA ALA A 25 4.03 -0.57 -1.21
C ALA A 25 3.86 -1.55 -0.04
N ARG A 26 4.50 -1.29 1.10
CA ARG A 26 4.34 -2.09 2.32
C ARG A 26 2.91 -2.09 2.84
N LEU A 27 2.27 -0.91 2.92
CA LEU A 27 0.86 -0.79 3.32
C LEU A 27 -0.07 -1.58 2.38
N LEU A 28 0.15 -1.48 1.07
CA LEU A 28 -0.67 -2.19 0.08
C LEU A 28 -0.53 -3.71 0.18
N LEU A 29 0.64 -4.21 0.60
CA LEU A 29 0.90 -5.62 0.84
C LEU A 29 0.46 -6.12 2.22
N MET A 30 -0.12 -5.27 3.09
CA MET A 30 -0.70 -5.72 4.36
C MET A 30 -2.00 -6.51 4.11
N ARG A 31 -2.26 -7.52 4.95
CA ARG A 31 -3.51 -8.27 4.88
C ARG A 31 -4.66 -7.40 5.37
N ARG A 32 -5.83 -7.53 4.74
CA ARG A 32 -7.04 -6.80 5.16
C ARG A 32 -7.63 -7.33 6.46
N ILE A 33 -7.44 -8.61 6.78
CA ILE A 33 -8.01 -9.30 7.95
C ILE A 33 -6.90 -10.11 8.65
N VAL A 34 -6.98 -10.23 9.98
CA VAL A 34 -6.07 -11.05 10.80
C VAL A 34 -6.66 -12.42 11.06
N PHE A 35 -5.78 -13.41 11.07
CA PHE A 35 -6.06 -14.79 11.45
C PHE A 35 -6.20 -14.89 12.98
N PRO A 36 -7.20 -15.61 13.55
CA PRO A 36 -8.22 -16.43 12.88
C PRO A 36 -9.62 -15.77 12.85
N VAL A 37 -10.54 -16.32 12.02
CA VAL A 37 -12.03 -16.52 12.18
C VAL A 37 -12.75 -16.58 10.79
N PRO A 38 -13.84 -17.38 10.60
CA PRO A 38 -13.89 -18.79 10.16
C PRO A 38 -14.07 -19.01 8.63
N SER A 39 -13.67 -20.20 8.17
CA SER A 39 -14.00 -20.88 6.90
C SER A 39 -14.49 -20.08 5.67
N GLU A 40 -13.70 -19.13 5.17
CA GLU A 40 -13.64 -18.83 3.73
C GLU A 40 -12.18 -18.96 3.32
N GLN A 41 -11.84 -20.06 2.66
CA GLN A 41 -10.47 -20.60 2.50
C GLN A 41 -9.48 -19.67 1.78
N GLN A 42 -9.82 -18.40 1.49
CA GLN A 42 -9.06 -17.51 0.61
C GLN A 42 -8.94 -16.07 1.12
N LEU A 43 -9.51 -15.71 2.27
CA LEU A 43 -9.42 -14.34 2.82
C LEU A 43 -7.97 -13.88 3.09
N TYR A 44 -7.04 -14.82 3.26
CA TYR A 44 -5.61 -14.52 3.40
C TYR A 44 -4.97 -13.96 2.12
N LEU A 45 -5.63 -14.09 0.96
CA LEU A 45 -5.21 -13.49 -0.31
C LEU A 45 -5.63 -12.02 -0.42
N PHE A 46 -6.59 -11.57 0.40
CA PHE A 46 -7.10 -10.21 0.30
C PHE A 46 -6.15 -9.23 0.99
N ARG A 47 -5.41 -8.52 0.15
CA ARG A 47 -4.49 -7.44 0.55
C ARG A 47 -5.17 -6.10 0.35
N VAL A 48 -4.65 -5.07 1.01
CA VAL A 48 -5.15 -3.70 0.79
C VAL A 48 -5.03 -3.31 -0.69
N LEU A 49 -4.03 -3.84 -1.40
CA LEU A 49 -3.88 -3.69 -2.85
C LEU A 49 -5.12 -4.10 -3.66
N GLY A 50 -5.84 -5.15 -3.23
CA GLY A 50 -7.05 -5.63 -3.92
C GLY A 50 -8.24 -4.68 -3.84
N VAL A 51 -8.19 -3.68 -2.96
CA VAL A 51 -9.20 -2.60 -2.88
C VAL A 51 -9.02 -1.60 -4.02
N ILE A 52 -7.78 -1.41 -4.50
CA ILE A 52 -7.43 -0.39 -5.50
C ILE A 52 -7.39 -1.00 -6.90
N ILE A 53 -6.89 -2.23 -7.01
CA ILE A 53 -6.79 -2.95 -8.28
C ILE A 53 -8.04 -3.82 -8.44
N PRO A 54 -8.97 -3.48 -9.33
CA PRO A 54 -10.18 -4.26 -9.55
C PRO A 54 -9.85 -5.70 -9.92
N ASP A 55 -10.67 -6.64 -9.44
CA ASP A 55 -10.55 -8.09 -9.69
C ASP A 55 -9.23 -8.76 -9.27
N LEU A 56 -8.28 -8.03 -8.66
CA LEU A 56 -6.99 -8.59 -8.25
C LEU A 56 -7.18 -9.76 -7.29
N ASP A 57 -8.02 -9.57 -6.27
CA ASP A 57 -8.36 -10.59 -5.28
C ASP A 57 -8.94 -11.85 -5.93
N ARG A 58 -9.78 -11.69 -6.97
CA ARG A 58 -10.39 -12.78 -7.73
C ARG A 58 -9.38 -13.53 -8.60
N VAL A 59 -8.45 -12.80 -9.24
CA VAL A 59 -7.37 -13.39 -10.05
C VAL A 59 -6.37 -14.15 -9.16
N LEU A 60 -6.04 -13.61 -7.98
CA LEU A 60 -5.15 -14.27 -7.01
C LEU A 60 -5.72 -15.60 -6.54
N VAL A 61 -7.02 -15.62 -6.25
CA VAL A 61 -7.79 -16.84 -5.94
C VAL A 61 -7.72 -17.84 -7.10
N ALA A 62 -8.08 -17.42 -8.31
CA ALA A 62 -8.15 -18.30 -9.47
C ALA A 62 -6.78 -18.89 -9.85
N SER A 63 -5.72 -18.09 -9.70
CA SER A 63 -4.34 -18.49 -10.01
C SER A 63 -3.66 -19.27 -8.89
N ARG A 64 -4.29 -19.42 -7.71
CA ARG A 64 -3.67 -19.98 -6.50
C ARG A 64 -2.30 -19.35 -6.20
N THR A 65 -2.18 -18.04 -6.46
CA THR A 65 -0.91 -17.34 -6.26
C THR A 65 -0.74 -17.02 -4.79
N ASP A 66 0.31 -17.57 -4.17
CA ASP A 66 0.73 -17.16 -2.84
C ASP A 66 1.27 -15.73 -2.87
N LEU A 67 0.65 -14.85 -2.07
CA LEU A 67 1.18 -13.53 -1.81
C LEU A 67 2.33 -13.56 -0.81
N PRO A 68 3.18 -12.52 -0.80
CA PRO A 68 4.29 -12.44 0.14
C PRO A 68 3.84 -12.66 1.59
N THR A 69 4.59 -13.50 2.28
CA THR A 69 4.49 -13.74 3.72
C THR A 69 5.87 -13.52 4.35
N PRO A 70 5.99 -13.39 5.68
CA PRO A 70 7.30 -13.33 6.31
C PRO A 70 8.22 -14.50 5.94
N ALA A 71 7.66 -15.70 5.71
CA ALA A 71 8.40 -16.89 5.28
C ALA A 71 8.72 -16.90 3.76
N ARG A 72 7.97 -16.14 2.94
CA ARG A 72 8.15 -16.02 1.49
C ARG A 72 8.03 -14.54 1.11
N PRO A 73 9.07 -13.72 1.31
CA PRO A 73 8.97 -12.27 1.18
C PRO A 73 8.96 -11.79 -0.28
N ILE A 74 9.30 -12.65 -1.24
CA ILE A 74 9.44 -12.29 -2.64
C ILE A 74 8.06 -12.18 -3.30
N LEU A 75 7.75 -10.99 -3.82
CA LEU A 75 6.55 -10.76 -4.62
C LEU A 75 6.67 -11.45 -6.00
N PRO A 76 5.67 -12.28 -6.39
CA PRO A 76 5.61 -12.86 -7.72
C PRO A 76 5.71 -11.80 -8.83
N LEU A 77 6.44 -12.14 -9.90
CA LEU A 77 6.75 -11.21 -10.99
C LEU A 77 5.47 -10.62 -11.63
N HIS A 78 4.45 -11.43 -11.86
CA HIS A 78 3.19 -11.00 -12.48
C HIS A 78 2.37 -10.03 -11.62
N LEU A 79 2.64 -9.96 -10.31
CA LEU A 79 1.97 -9.04 -9.39
C LEU A 79 2.69 -7.70 -9.24
N ARG A 80 3.92 -7.59 -9.75
CA ARG A 80 4.70 -6.33 -9.67
C ARG A 80 3.99 -5.19 -10.37
N ALA A 81 3.43 -5.42 -11.56
CA ALA A 81 2.70 -4.40 -12.30
C ALA A 81 1.50 -3.87 -11.50
N ALA A 82 0.73 -4.76 -10.85
CA ALA A 82 -0.39 -4.38 -10.00
C ALA A 82 0.05 -3.57 -8.77
N LEU A 83 1.12 -4.00 -8.09
CA LEU A 83 1.67 -3.26 -6.96
C LEU A 83 2.16 -1.87 -7.36
N LEU A 84 2.92 -1.78 -8.45
CA LEU A 84 3.46 -0.51 -8.96
C LEU A 84 2.34 0.45 -9.40
N ALA A 85 1.27 -0.07 -10.00
CA ALA A 85 0.08 0.71 -10.33
C ALA A 85 -0.60 1.22 -9.05
N GLY A 86 -0.80 0.36 -8.05
CA GLY A 86 -1.39 0.74 -6.76
C GLY A 86 -0.56 1.82 -6.04
N VAL A 87 0.77 1.68 -6.03
CA VAL A 87 1.69 2.68 -5.47
C VAL A 87 1.53 4.02 -6.18
N ALA A 88 1.50 4.02 -7.51
CA ALA A 88 1.33 5.25 -8.29
C ALA A 88 -0.04 5.91 -8.05
N MET A 89 -1.10 5.12 -7.89
CA MET A 89 -2.45 5.62 -7.60
C MET A 89 -2.52 6.26 -6.22
N VAL A 90 -2.00 5.60 -5.18
CA VAL A 90 -1.96 6.17 -3.82
C VAL A 90 -1.09 7.41 -3.77
N GLU A 91 0.09 7.38 -4.39
CA GLU A 91 0.99 8.53 -4.41
C GLU A 91 0.35 9.72 -5.12
N SER A 92 -0.35 9.50 -6.25
CA SER A 92 -1.03 10.56 -7.00
C SER A 92 -2.28 11.09 -6.28
N ALA A 93 -3.06 10.21 -5.64
CA ALA A 93 -4.29 10.57 -4.95
C ALA A 93 -4.05 11.20 -3.57
N GLY A 94 -2.89 10.93 -2.96
CA GLY A 94 -2.49 11.54 -1.71
C GLY A 94 -2.99 10.83 -0.44
N PRO A 95 -2.83 11.49 0.72
CA PRO A 95 -3.24 11.00 2.04
C PRO A 95 -4.69 10.49 2.12
N GLU A 96 -5.58 11.08 1.34
CA GLU A 96 -7.01 10.75 1.29
C GLU A 96 -7.24 9.29 0.88
N MET A 97 -6.43 8.77 -0.04
CA MET A 97 -6.49 7.38 -0.46
C MET A 97 -6.14 6.44 0.70
N LEU A 98 -5.15 6.77 1.54
CA LEU A 98 -4.83 5.96 2.73
C LEU A 98 -5.98 5.97 3.75
N ARG A 99 -6.66 7.11 3.94
CA ARG A 99 -7.85 7.20 4.81
C ARG A 99 -9.01 6.35 4.30
N MET A 100 -9.19 6.28 2.98
CA MET A 100 -10.17 5.40 2.36
C MET A 100 -9.80 3.92 2.61
N LEU A 101 -8.56 3.52 2.32
CA LEU A 101 -8.09 2.13 2.48
C LEU A 101 -8.18 1.63 3.93
N ARG A 102 -8.01 2.52 4.90
CA ARG A 102 -8.23 2.20 6.32
C ARG A 102 -9.61 1.60 6.58
N ARG A 103 -10.66 2.12 5.93
CA ARG A 103 -12.05 1.64 6.09
C ARG A 103 -12.25 0.24 5.52
N HIS A 104 -11.34 -0.26 4.69
CA HIS A 104 -11.38 -1.58 4.06
C HIS A 104 -10.48 -2.62 4.76
N THR A 105 -9.85 -2.23 5.88
CA THR A 105 -9.03 -3.09 6.73
C THR A 105 -9.78 -3.37 8.03
N ILE A 106 -9.75 -4.60 8.53
CA ILE A 106 -10.55 -5.09 9.65
C ILE A 106 -9.65 -5.88 10.64
N GLY A 107 -10.05 -5.95 11.91
CA GLY A 107 -9.35 -6.69 12.96
C GLY A 107 -8.01 -6.05 13.34
N ASP A 108 -7.05 -6.82 13.88
CA ASP A 108 -5.79 -6.24 14.38
C ASP A 108 -4.93 -5.57 13.28
N ASN A 109 -5.10 -5.98 12.01
CA ASN A 109 -4.44 -5.31 10.90
C ASN A 109 -5.03 -3.92 10.65
N MET A 110 -6.28 -3.66 11.05
CA MET A 110 -6.85 -2.31 10.99
C MET A 110 -6.05 -1.36 11.89
N THR A 111 -5.74 -1.77 13.12
CA THR A 111 -4.93 -0.97 14.05
C THR A 111 -3.53 -0.75 13.48
N ARG A 112 -2.85 -1.82 13.05
CA ARG A 112 -1.49 -1.72 12.47
C ARG A 112 -1.45 -0.88 11.19
N PHE A 113 -2.45 -1.04 10.32
CA PHE A 113 -2.58 -0.23 9.11
C PHE A 113 -2.84 1.22 9.48
N SER A 114 -3.71 1.48 10.46
CA SER A 114 -4.04 2.84 10.91
C SER A 114 -2.82 3.53 11.47
N ASP A 115 -2.05 2.88 12.35
CA ASP A 115 -0.84 3.45 12.95
C ASP A 115 0.20 3.81 11.87
N ALA A 116 0.42 2.88 10.93
CA ALA A 116 1.34 3.09 9.83
C ALA A 116 0.84 4.19 8.87
N ALA A 117 -0.44 4.19 8.51
CA ALA A 117 -1.04 5.19 7.63
C ALA A 117 -1.01 6.59 8.27
N GLU A 118 -1.41 6.73 9.54
CA GLU A 118 -1.38 8.00 10.26
C GLU A 118 0.04 8.56 10.37
N LYS A 119 1.05 7.70 10.59
CA LYS A 119 2.46 8.11 10.55
C LYS A 119 2.83 8.71 9.19
N LEU A 120 2.45 8.07 8.08
CA LEU A 120 2.73 8.60 6.74
C LEU A 120 1.96 9.89 6.44
N ILE A 121 0.70 9.97 6.86
CA ILE A 121 -0.15 11.17 6.70
C ILE A 121 0.42 12.34 7.51
N ALA A 122 0.86 12.10 8.75
CA ALA A 122 1.47 13.12 9.59
C ALA A 122 2.81 13.62 9.01
N GLN A 123 3.60 12.73 8.40
CA GLN A 123 4.82 13.12 7.68
C GLN A 123 4.51 13.98 6.44
N ALA A 124 3.44 13.65 5.71
CA ALA A 124 2.95 14.43 4.57
C ALA A 124 2.61 15.87 4.96
N GLY A 125 1.90 16.04 6.08
CA GLY A 125 1.54 17.36 6.62
C GLY A 125 2.78 18.20 6.94
N ARG A 126 3.80 17.61 7.57
CA ARG A 126 5.06 18.30 7.87
C ARG A 126 5.80 18.74 6.61
N HIS A 127 5.85 17.90 5.57
CA HIS A 127 6.46 18.28 4.29
C HIS A 127 5.74 19.46 3.64
N ARG A 128 4.41 19.44 3.62
CA ARG A 128 3.61 20.56 3.11
C ARG A 128 3.90 21.85 3.86
N HIS A 129 3.99 21.81 5.19
CA HIS A 129 4.30 22.98 6.02
C HIS A 129 5.75 23.46 5.85
N ALA A 130 6.72 22.56 5.64
CA ALA A 130 8.11 22.91 5.37
C ALA A 130 8.25 23.62 4.01
N SER A 131 7.60 23.10 2.95
CA SER A 131 7.59 23.73 1.63
C SER A 131 6.90 25.09 1.63
N GLN A 132 5.86 25.29 2.45
CA GLN A 132 5.21 26.59 2.62
C GLN A 132 6.09 27.62 3.35
N ARG A 133 6.93 27.19 4.30
CA ARG A 133 7.84 28.09 5.03
C ARG A 133 9.05 28.56 4.22
N GLN A 134 9.41 27.86 3.14
CA GLN A 134 10.50 28.26 2.24
C GLN A 134 10.08 29.30 1.19
N LEU A 135 8.80 29.67 1.16
CA LEU A 135 8.21 30.63 0.21
C LEU A 135 7.81 31.96 0.86
N ILE A 136 8.33 32.26 2.06
CA ILE A 136 8.07 33.51 2.80
C ILE A 136 9.41 34.24 2.99
#